data_AF-A0A8S4GI64-F1
#
_entry.id   AF-A0A8S4GI64-F1
#
_cell.length_a   1.000
_cell.length_b   1.000
_cell.length_c   1.000
_cell.angle_alpha   90.00
_cell.angle_beta   90.00
_cell.angle_gamma   90.00
#
_symmetry.space_group_name_H-M   'P 1'
#
loop_
_entity.id
_entity.type
_entity.pdbx_description
1 polymer ?
#
loop_
_entity_poly.entity_id
_entity_poly.type
_entity_poly.pdbx_seq_one_letter_code
_entity_poly.pdbx_strand_id
1 'polypeptide(L)'
;MGCGASVPETGVPAPANKSPSKLTAENVASVERAEEAARTPRGRMEDWTEQDTAAWLASLPLDDDVRAKLQGCKGTDLVRFDKEPNAASKFDITGERAEKLVDHVRAALYSASSPVPRPSRGISHGSLASKHSFKRVAAAADELDVMKRTTSEQRRAALHDQAVSKRRSIGRQLSKRASGIRAPVSDDLDSASTLTNMAAILHEQGNVQRALEMYERALGIRERLLPADHEDTAATLVDMAAVLQDLDARSRALGLYQRGVAMYEKRYGEAAAAAQAPPDGARRPALPVGLALATALAEMAALQCELAQHAAAVRTYERCAQVRGAELGPAHEHTLLALSDAAETYRELGDASTAKDLHLQVLAAQEAAEEDGDAGLVAAPTLFKLSQVLHDLKEYDAAIETVERVLALKVDVLGPDHVDLETTLRQLARYYADAGARDKALECYERALGIQEAAKDPEHVDCAVTKADMGELLLASAGGDEDVARALGLFEEAAQIKEDAFGLADAETAAALADHARALGRAGQHGAAVERWERCVEALEGKYGGSHGEVATALHSLSRALQAVGGQDDRALQVAKRALLIEGRAISKISSLRGLNAVHATASGALSIPTSVTEAGEGSAVAG
;
A
#
# COMPACT_ATOMS: atom_id res chain seq x y z
N MET A 1 71.83 25.16 -13.88
CA MET A 1 71.59 26.60 -14.11
C MET A 1 70.19 26.85 -13.58
N GLY A 2 69.95 27.50 -12.46
CA GLY A 2 70.54 28.73 -11.99
C GLY A 2 69.40 29.74 -11.89
N CYS A 3 69.08 30.11 -10.64
CA CYS A 3 68.28 31.27 -10.23
C CYS A 3 66.75 31.14 -10.43
N GLY A 4 65.91 31.33 -9.42
CA GLY A 4 66.05 31.91 -8.08
C GLY A 4 64.63 32.37 -7.69
N ALA A 5 64.21 32.55 -6.46
CA ALA A 5 64.76 32.55 -5.11
C ALA A 5 63.48 32.73 -4.24
N SER A 6 63.33 32.45 -2.96
CA SER A 6 64.09 31.93 -1.82
C SER A 6 63.04 32.05 -0.68
N VAL A 7 62.58 30.98 -0.03
CA VAL A 7 63.08 30.46 1.28
C VAL A 7 62.80 31.43 2.46
N PRO A 8 62.56 31.02 3.73
CA PRO A 8 62.40 29.68 4.33
C PRO A 8 61.18 29.48 5.28
N GLU A 9 61.00 28.21 5.63
CA GLU A 9 60.40 27.65 6.85
C GLU A 9 60.82 28.34 8.16
N THR A 10 59.99 28.22 9.20
CA THR A 10 60.35 27.56 10.48
C THR A 10 59.22 27.64 11.52
N GLY A 11 58.99 26.54 12.23
CA GLY A 11 58.76 26.56 13.68
C GLY A 11 57.35 26.87 14.22
N VAL A 12 56.67 25.81 14.65
CA VAL A 12 55.53 25.80 15.59
C VAL A 12 55.94 26.43 16.94
N PRO A 13 55.12 27.28 17.61
CA PRO A 13 54.14 26.81 18.61
C PRO A 13 52.82 27.61 18.73
N ALA A 14 51.79 26.95 19.29
CA ALA A 14 50.46 27.50 19.63
C ALA A 14 50.55 28.71 20.60
N PRO A 15 49.53 29.61 20.64
CA PRO A 15 48.55 29.46 21.73
C PRO A 15 47.12 30.04 21.48
N ALA A 16 46.25 29.71 22.45
CA ALA A 16 45.19 30.56 23.03
C ALA A 16 43.79 30.60 22.40
N ASN A 17 43.00 29.62 22.87
CA ASN A 17 41.60 29.72 23.30
C ASN A 17 41.16 31.17 23.69
N LYS A 18 40.18 31.75 22.98
CA LYS A 18 39.40 32.90 23.44
C LYS A 18 37.91 32.54 23.42
N SER A 19 37.33 32.48 24.62
CA SER A 19 35.90 32.35 24.90
C SER A 19 35.14 33.65 24.52
N PRO A 20 33.79 33.62 24.49
CA PRO A 20 32.96 34.44 23.61
C PRO A 20 32.80 35.89 24.09
N SER A 21 32.94 36.86 23.18
CA SER A 21 32.62 38.26 23.47
C SER A 21 31.11 38.51 23.35
N LYS A 22 30.53 38.77 24.52
CA LYS A 22 29.20 39.30 24.88
C LYS A 22 28.43 40.02 23.77
N LEU A 23 27.17 39.62 23.60
CA LEU A 23 26.10 40.39 22.95
C LEU A 23 26.03 41.81 23.54
N THR A 24 26.09 42.82 22.68
CA THR A 24 25.83 44.22 23.06
C THR A 24 24.33 44.45 23.23
N ALA A 25 23.94 45.42 24.07
CA ALA A 25 22.54 45.76 24.31
C ALA A 25 21.79 46.21 23.03
N GLU A 26 22.50 46.73 22.02
CA GLU A 26 21.94 47.02 20.70
C GLU A 26 21.57 45.76 19.90
N ASN A 27 22.28 44.65 20.08
CA ASN A 27 21.97 43.38 19.43
C ASN A 27 20.76 42.69 20.09
N VAL A 28 20.57 42.88 21.40
CA VAL A 28 19.36 42.38 22.08
C VAL A 28 18.15 43.22 21.72
N ALA A 29 18.27 44.56 21.69
CA ALA A 29 17.16 45.44 21.32
C ALA A 29 16.78 45.37 19.82
N SER A 30 17.70 44.96 18.93
CA SER A 30 17.39 44.71 17.51
C SER A 30 16.78 43.32 17.28
N VAL A 31 17.15 42.31 18.07
CA VAL A 31 16.47 41.00 18.09
C VAL A 31 15.09 41.12 18.72
N GLU A 32 14.93 41.83 19.83
CA GLU A 32 13.61 42.07 20.45
C GLU A 32 12.70 42.91 19.55
N ARG A 33 13.21 43.94 18.83
CA ARG A 33 12.41 44.66 17.82
C ARG A 33 12.07 43.81 16.60
N ALA A 34 12.94 42.90 16.18
CA ALA A 34 12.67 41.97 15.08
C ALA A 34 11.68 40.85 15.50
N GLU A 35 11.75 40.39 16.75
CA GLU A 35 10.78 39.44 17.32
C GLU A 35 9.42 40.10 17.60
N GLU A 36 9.39 41.38 17.98
CA GLU A 36 8.15 42.12 18.24
C GLU A 36 7.44 42.54 16.95
N ALA A 37 8.18 42.80 15.86
CA ALA A 37 7.62 42.99 14.52
C ALA A 37 7.12 41.70 13.86
N ALA A 38 7.50 40.52 14.39
CA ALA A 38 7.11 39.20 13.89
C ALA A 38 6.10 38.46 14.79
N ARG A 39 5.42 39.15 15.71
CA ARG A 39 4.32 38.57 16.49
C ARG A 39 3.05 38.47 15.64
N THR A 40 2.93 37.38 14.87
CA THR A 40 1.60 36.86 14.57
C THR A 40 0.92 36.48 15.90
N PRO A 41 -0.37 36.80 16.11
CA PRO A 41 -1.05 36.44 17.34
C PRO A 41 -1.04 34.90 17.48
N ARG A 42 -0.46 34.39 18.57
CA ARG A 42 -0.38 32.95 18.82
C ARG A 42 -1.67 32.47 19.49
N GLY A 43 -2.35 31.52 18.86
CA GLY A 43 -3.60 30.93 19.32
C GLY A 43 -4.54 30.67 18.16
N ARG A 44 -5.65 29.94 18.39
CA ARG A 44 -6.68 29.77 17.36
C ARG A 44 -7.22 31.15 17.00
N MET A 45 -7.32 31.45 15.70
CA MET A 45 -7.83 32.73 15.22
C MET A 45 -9.23 33.05 15.77
N GLU A 46 -10.02 32.03 16.11
CA GLU A 46 -11.34 32.17 16.76
C GLU A 46 -11.27 32.90 18.12
N ASP A 47 -10.11 32.89 18.80
CA ASP A 47 -9.91 33.51 20.10
C ASP A 47 -9.25 34.90 20.03
N TRP A 48 -8.95 35.41 18.82
CA TRP A 48 -8.23 36.68 18.66
C TRP A 48 -9.11 37.89 18.98
N THR A 49 -8.54 38.82 19.75
CA THR A 49 -9.16 40.11 20.03
C THR A 49 -9.09 41.05 18.81
N GLU A 50 -9.79 42.18 18.87
CA GLU A 50 -9.73 43.21 17.81
C GLU A 50 -8.30 43.74 17.62
N GLN A 51 -7.53 43.81 18.72
CA GLN A 51 -6.14 44.29 18.70
C GLN A 51 -5.20 43.28 18.04
N ASP A 52 -5.38 41.99 18.34
CA ASP A 52 -4.64 40.89 17.71
C ASP A 52 -4.94 40.82 16.21
N THR A 53 -6.21 40.98 15.85
CA THR A 53 -6.69 40.97 14.48
C THR A 53 -6.12 42.15 13.68
N ALA A 54 -6.11 43.35 14.27
CA ALA A 54 -5.53 44.54 13.64
C ALA A 54 -4.01 44.42 13.43
N ALA A 55 -3.29 43.86 14.41
CA ALA A 55 -1.85 43.62 14.29
C ALA A 55 -1.52 42.63 13.16
N TRP A 56 -2.31 41.56 13.03
CA TRP A 56 -2.15 40.60 11.94
C TRP A 56 -2.47 41.23 10.58
N LEU A 57 -3.60 41.94 10.43
CA LEU A 57 -3.96 42.62 9.19
C LEU A 57 -2.94 43.70 8.76
N ALA A 58 -2.25 44.34 9.72
CA ALA A 58 -1.19 45.29 9.44
C ALA A 58 0.08 44.62 8.88
N SER A 59 0.31 43.34 9.17
CA SER A 59 1.45 42.56 8.65
C SER A 59 1.24 42.07 7.20
N LEU A 60 0.01 42.14 6.69
CA LEU A 60 -0.33 41.65 5.37
C LEU A 60 -0.17 42.71 4.28
N PRO A 61 0.18 42.31 3.04
CA PRO A 61 0.24 43.20 1.88
C PRO A 61 -1.18 43.47 1.32
N LEU A 62 -2.03 44.10 2.13
CA LEU A 62 -3.39 44.51 1.78
C LEU A 62 -3.46 46.01 1.44
N ASP A 63 -4.38 46.37 0.54
CA ASP A 63 -4.71 47.78 0.23
C ASP A 63 -5.19 48.53 1.49
N ASP A 64 -4.79 49.79 1.64
CA ASP A 64 -5.15 50.61 2.82
C ASP A 64 -6.67 50.78 2.99
N ASP A 65 -7.45 50.80 1.89
CA ASP A 65 -8.93 50.82 1.91
C ASP A 65 -9.52 49.53 2.52
N VAL A 66 -8.93 48.37 2.20
CA VAL A 66 -9.34 47.08 2.77
C VAL A 66 -8.98 47.02 4.25
N ARG A 67 -7.80 47.51 4.63
CA ARG A 67 -7.37 47.57 6.04
C ARG A 67 -8.27 48.49 6.86
N ALA A 68 -8.70 49.63 6.30
CA ALA A 68 -9.63 50.55 6.94
C ALA A 68 -11.01 49.92 7.15
N LYS A 69 -11.54 49.21 6.15
CA LYS A 69 -12.84 48.50 6.22
C LYS A 69 -12.89 47.36 7.23
N LEU A 70 -11.74 46.82 7.63
CA LEU A 70 -11.61 45.74 8.60
C LEU A 70 -11.23 46.22 10.01
N GLN A 71 -11.20 47.54 10.26
CA GLN A 71 -10.96 48.08 11.59
C GLN A 71 -12.09 47.68 12.56
N GLY A 72 -11.72 47.12 13.71
CA GLY A 72 -12.68 46.63 14.71
C GLY A 72 -13.17 45.19 14.51
N CYS A 73 -12.68 44.48 13.47
CA CYS A 73 -12.98 43.05 13.29
C CYS A 73 -12.30 42.19 14.35
N LYS A 74 -13.01 41.16 14.82
CA LYS A 74 -12.42 40.10 15.67
C LYS A 74 -12.02 38.90 14.83
N GLY A 75 -11.21 38.02 15.39
CA GLY A 75 -10.78 36.82 14.68
C GLY A 75 -11.94 35.88 14.30
N THR A 76 -13.03 35.86 15.08
CA THR A 76 -14.27 35.14 14.70
C THR A 76 -14.91 35.66 13.42
N ASP A 77 -14.77 36.95 13.12
CA ASP A 77 -15.31 37.55 11.89
C ASP A 77 -14.45 37.18 10.69
N LEU A 78 -13.12 37.11 10.88
CA LEU A 78 -12.20 36.61 9.86
C LEU A 78 -12.45 35.14 9.54
N VAL A 79 -12.65 34.28 10.55
CA VAL A 79 -12.93 32.84 10.33
C VAL A 79 -14.19 32.63 9.48
N ARG A 80 -15.17 33.54 9.53
CA ARG A 80 -16.36 33.46 8.67
C ARG A 80 -16.07 33.75 7.20
N PHE A 81 -15.03 34.52 6.88
CA PHE A 81 -14.64 34.76 5.48
C PHE A 81 -14.22 33.48 4.75
N ASP A 82 -13.66 32.49 5.45
CA ASP A 82 -13.36 31.18 4.85
C ASP A 82 -14.59 30.28 4.73
N LYS A 83 -15.54 30.39 5.67
CA LYS A 83 -16.72 29.51 5.75
C LYS A 83 -17.91 29.97 4.91
N GLU A 84 -18.00 31.27 4.59
CA GLU A 84 -19.13 31.85 3.85
C GLU A 84 -18.64 32.68 2.65
N PRO A 85 -19.01 32.33 1.40
CA PRO A 85 -18.46 32.96 0.18
C PRO A 85 -18.79 34.46 0.02
N ASN A 86 -19.78 34.98 0.77
CA ASN A 86 -20.19 36.39 0.71
C ASN A 86 -19.89 37.17 1.99
N ALA A 87 -19.20 36.60 2.99
CA ALA A 87 -19.05 37.28 4.28
C ALA A 87 -18.21 38.58 4.19
N ALA A 88 -17.23 38.65 3.28
CA ALA A 88 -16.44 39.86 3.01
C ALA A 88 -17.27 41.00 2.38
N SER A 89 -18.35 40.67 1.66
CA SER A 89 -19.24 41.68 1.05
C SER A 89 -19.97 42.54 2.08
N LYS A 90 -20.14 42.06 3.33
CA LYS A 90 -20.71 42.84 4.44
C LYS A 90 -19.82 43.99 4.89
N PHE A 91 -18.55 43.98 4.48
CA PHE A 91 -17.57 45.04 4.73
C PHE A 91 -17.27 45.86 3.47
N ASP A 92 -18.10 45.77 2.43
CA ASP A 92 -17.90 46.41 1.12
C ASP A 92 -16.54 46.05 0.48
N ILE A 93 -16.12 44.79 0.66
CA ILE A 93 -14.95 44.18 0.03
C ILE A 93 -15.46 43.11 -0.95
N THR A 94 -15.25 43.33 -2.25
CA THR A 94 -15.78 42.47 -3.32
C THR A 94 -14.72 42.15 -4.38
N GLY A 95 -14.95 41.08 -5.15
CA GLY A 95 -14.09 40.67 -6.26
C GLY A 95 -12.69 40.22 -5.79
N GLU A 96 -11.67 40.51 -6.59
CA GLU A 96 -10.28 40.05 -6.37
C GLU A 96 -9.70 40.46 -4.99
N ARG A 97 -10.17 41.58 -4.43
CA ARG A 97 -9.77 42.04 -3.07
C ARG A 97 -10.30 41.12 -1.97
N ALA A 98 -11.53 40.60 -2.13
CA ALA A 98 -12.13 39.66 -1.18
C ALA A 98 -11.43 38.30 -1.25
N GLU A 99 -11.14 37.81 -2.46
CA GLU A 99 -10.44 36.54 -2.68
C GLU A 99 -9.04 36.57 -2.05
N LYS A 100 -8.26 37.63 -2.31
CA LYS A 100 -6.93 37.81 -1.69
C LYS A 100 -7.02 37.84 -0.16
N LEU A 101 -8.00 38.54 0.41
CA LEU A 101 -8.18 38.56 1.87
C LEU A 101 -8.50 37.17 2.43
N VAL A 102 -9.41 36.43 1.79
CA VAL A 102 -9.79 35.06 2.19
C VAL A 102 -8.60 34.12 2.13
N ASP A 103 -7.74 34.23 1.11
CA ASP A 103 -6.55 33.39 1.00
C ASP A 103 -5.53 33.63 2.12
N HIS A 104 -5.33 34.90 2.53
CA HIS A 104 -4.48 35.20 3.69
C HIS A 104 -5.08 34.67 5.00
N VAL A 105 -6.40 34.80 5.19
CA VAL A 105 -7.12 34.25 6.36
C VAL A 105 -6.98 32.73 6.40
N ARG A 106 -7.14 32.08 5.25
CA ARG A 106 -7.01 30.63 5.10
C ARG A 106 -5.59 30.16 5.43
N ALA A 107 -4.58 30.84 4.92
CA ALA A 107 -3.18 30.53 5.21
C ALA A 107 -2.88 30.63 6.71
N ALA A 108 -3.40 31.66 7.39
CA ALA A 108 -3.24 31.81 8.83
C ALA A 108 -3.95 30.71 9.63
N LEU A 109 -5.19 30.33 9.27
CA LEU A 109 -5.93 29.24 9.92
C LEU A 109 -5.22 27.88 9.82
N TYR A 110 -4.64 27.56 8.65
CA TYR A 110 -3.99 26.27 8.44
C TYR A 110 -2.56 26.20 9.01
N SER A 111 -1.84 27.33 9.10
CA SER A 111 -0.53 27.37 9.78
C SER A 111 -0.58 27.00 11.28
N ALA A 112 -1.73 27.23 11.94
CA ALA A 112 -1.92 26.94 13.36
C ALA A 112 -2.32 25.48 13.65
N SER A 113 -2.56 24.67 12.60
CA SER A 113 -3.10 23.30 12.72
C SER A 113 -2.05 22.19 12.55
N SER A 114 -0.78 22.53 12.28
CA SER A 114 0.33 21.55 12.25
C SER A 114 1.04 21.47 13.60
N PRO A 115 1.36 20.26 14.13
CA PRO A 115 2.24 20.12 15.27
C PRO A 115 3.67 20.49 14.84
N VAL A 116 4.19 21.60 15.36
CA VAL A 116 5.59 22.00 15.12
C VAL A 116 6.52 21.02 15.86
N PRO A 117 7.50 20.38 15.20
CA PRO A 117 8.52 19.61 15.89
C PRO A 117 9.40 20.56 16.70
N ARG A 118 9.76 20.16 17.92
CA ARG A 118 10.71 20.91 18.76
C ARG A 118 12.03 21.12 17.99
N PRO A 119 12.65 22.31 18.04
CA PRO A 119 13.94 22.51 17.41
C PRO A 119 15.01 21.76 18.22
N SER A 120 15.56 20.69 17.64
CA SER A 120 16.88 20.20 18.03
C SER A 120 17.91 21.25 17.63
N ARG A 121 18.79 21.58 18.58
CA ARG A 121 19.84 22.58 18.43
C ARG A 121 20.87 22.14 17.40
N GLY A 122 21.15 23.05 16.46
CA GLY A 122 22.47 23.21 15.86
C GLY A 122 22.67 22.49 14.53
N ILE A 123 22.75 23.27 13.45
CA ILE A 123 23.91 23.37 12.55
C ILE A 123 23.77 24.70 11.81
N SER A 124 24.82 25.51 11.89
CA SER A 124 25.00 26.75 11.16
C SER A 124 25.43 26.48 9.73
N HIS A 125 24.76 27.06 8.74
CA HIS A 125 25.41 27.38 7.47
C HIS A 125 25.05 28.79 7.03
N GLY A 126 26.04 29.67 7.11
CA GLY A 126 26.04 30.95 6.42
C GLY A 126 26.37 30.77 4.94
N SER A 127 25.93 31.76 4.16
CA SER A 127 26.32 32.07 2.79
C SER A 127 25.88 31.07 1.70
N LEU A 128 24.82 31.44 0.97
CA LEU A 128 24.77 31.43 -0.50
C LEU A 128 23.42 32.00 -0.98
N ALA A 129 23.34 33.32 -1.07
CA ALA A 129 22.31 34.00 -1.85
C ALA A 129 22.92 34.46 -3.17
N SER A 130 22.36 33.99 -4.29
CA SER A 130 22.23 34.66 -5.60
C SER A 130 22.33 33.66 -6.76
N LYS A 131 21.21 32.96 -7.01
CA LYS A 131 20.80 32.31 -8.30
C LYS A 131 19.58 31.39 -8.14
N HIS A 132 19.08 31.18 -6.92
CA HIS A 132 17.93 30.29 -6.62
C HIS A 132 16.56 30.98 -6.54
N SER A 133 16.44 32.28 -6.82
CA SER A 133 15.16 32.99 -6.68
C SER A 133 14.16 32.75 -7.83
N PHE A 134 14.62 32.37 -9.03
CA PHE A 134 13.71 32.10 -10.17
C PHE A 134 13.20 30.65 -10.22
N LYS A 135 14.02 29.66 -9.84
CA LYS A 135 13.59 28.26 -9.74
C LYS A 135 12.61 28.01 -8.59
N ARG A 136 12.65 28.83 -7.53
CA ARG A 136 11.69 28.74 -6.42
C ARG A 136 10.32 29.31 -6.73
N VAL A 137 10.17 30.18 -7.73
CA VAL A 137 8.85 30.70 -8.13
C VAL A 137 8.15 29.74 -9.09
N ALA A 138 8.90 29.04 -9.97
CA ALA A 138 8.37 27.95 -10.78
C ALA A 138 8.07 26.70 -9.92
N ALA A 139 9.00 26.28 -9.06
CA ALA A 139 8.77 25.18 -8.13
C ALA A 139 7.65 25.50 -7.12
N ALA A 140 7.48 26.76 -6.68
CA ALA A 140 6.34 27.13 -5.84
C ALA A 140 5.01 27.22 -6.61
N ALA A 141 5.03 27.42 -7.94
CA ALA A 141 3.83 27.39 -8.78
C ALA A 141 3.41 25.94 -9.07
N ASP A 142 4.38 25.05 -9.30
CA ASP A 142 4.17 23.61 -9.47
C ASP A 142 3.80 22.96 -8.13
N GLU A 143 4.44 23.33 -7.02
CA GLU A 143 4.01 22.95 -5.66
C GLU A 143 2.64 23.51 -5.32
N LEU A 144 2.24 24.69 -5.84
CA LEU A 144 0.90 25.24 -5.65
C LEU A 144 -0.13 24.51 -6.51
N ASP A 145 0.22 24.01 -7.70
CA ASP A 145 -0.68 23.25 -8.56
C ASP A 145 -0.82 21.79 -8.11
N VAL A 146 0.28 21.17 -7.67
CA VAL A 146 0.29 19.90 -6.93
C VAL A 146 -0.42 20.06 -5.59
N MET A 147 -0.22 21.15 -4.85
CA MET A 147 -1.01 21.44 -3.65
C MET A 147 -2.47 21.69 -3.98
N LYS A 148 -2.85 22.31 -5.11
CA LYS A 148 -4.25 22.48 -5.54
C LYS A 148 -4.89 21.17 -5.95
N ARG A 149 -4.15 20.27 -6.61
CA ARG A 149 -4.60 18.92 -7.00
C ARG A 149 -4.70 18.01 -5.79
N THR A 150 -3.67 17.98 -4.94
CA THR A 150 -3.72 17.27 -3.65
C THR A 150 -4.69 17.90 -2.67
N THR A 151 -4.93 19.21 -2.64
CA THR A 151 -6.05 19.80 -1.85
C THR A 151 -7.40 19.63 -2.54
N SER A 152 -7.48 19.39 -3.85
CA SER A 152 -8.70 19.03 -4.57
C SER A 152 -9.06 17.56 -4.35
N GLU A 153 -8.07 16.68 -4.34
CA GLU A 153 -8.18 15.26 -4.01
C GLU A 153 -8.36 15.05 -2.51
N GLN A 154 -7.62 15.76 -1.65
CA GLN A 154 -7.88 15.82 -0.22
C GLN A 154 -9.18 16.56 0.07
N ARG A 155 -9.64 17.52 -0.74
CA ARG A 155 -11.01 18.05 -0.64
C ARG A 155 -12.03 17.03 -1.12
N ARG A 156 -11.78 16.25 -2.16
CA ARG A 156 -12.69 15.21 -2.63
C ARG A 156 -12.76 14.06 -1.63
N ALA A 157 -11.63 13.66 -1.05
CA ALA A 157 -11.51 12.70 0.03
C ALA A 157 -12.08 13.27 1.33
N ALA A 158 -11.86 14.54 1.67
CA ALA A 158 -12.47 15.18 2.82
C ALA A 158 -13.97 15.46 2.60
N LEU A 159 -14.44 15.70 1.38
CA LEU A 159 -15.86 15.81 1.03
C LEU A 159 -16.51 14.44 1.00
N HIS A 160 -15.78 13.40 0.58
CA HIS A 160 -16.18 12.01 0.65
C HIS A 160 -16.26 11.58 2.11
N ASP A 161 -15.25 11.84 2.93
CA ASP A 161 -15.21 11.59 4.37
C ASP A 161 -16.20 12.47 5.13
N GLN A 162 -16.47 13.69 4.68
CA GLN A 162 -17.52 14.54 5.22
C GLN A 162 -18.89 14.02 4.78
N ALA A 163 -19.05 13.50 3.56
CA ALA A 163 -20.29 12.88 3.10
C ALA A 163 -20.54 11.53 3.77
N VAL A 164 -19.51 10.74 4.03
CA VAL A 164 -19.50 9.48 4.77
C VAL A 164 -19.72 9.77 6.26
N SER A 165 -19.05 10.76 6.85
CA SER A 165 -19.29 11.21 8.23
C SER A 165 -20.69 11.79 8.39
N LYS A 166 -21.21 12.52 7.40
CA LYS A 166 -22.58 13.02 7.36
C LYS A 166 -23.58 11.87 7.19
N ARG A 167 -23.33 10.89 6.31
CA ARG A 167 -24.11 9.64 6.21
C ARG A 167 -24.08 8.84 7.51
N ARG A 168 -22.93 8.68 8.14
CA ARG A 168 -22.75 8.07 9.47
C ARG A 168 -23.49 8.86 10.54
N SER A 169 -23.50 10.19 10.49
CA SER A 169 -24.22 11.03 11.45
C SER A 169 -25.73 10.95 11.25
N ILE A 170 -26.19 10.94 10.00
CA ILE A 170 -27.60 10.79 9.63
C ILE A 170 -28.07 9.39 10.00
N GLY A 171 -27.30 8.36 9.69
CA GLY A 171 -27.61 6.98 10.07
C GLY A 171 -27.49 6.74 11.58
N ARG A 172 -26.62 7.46 12.32
CA ARG A 172 -26.65 7.48 13.79
C ARG A 172 -27.90 8.19 14.32
N GLN A 173 -28.31 9.30 13.73
CA GLN A 173 -29.55 10.01 14.10
C GLN A 173 -30.80 9.19 13.79
N LEU A 174 -30.82 8.49 12.65
CA LEU A 174 -31.87 7.57 12.23
C LEU A 174 -31.86 6.31 13.10
N SER A 175 -30.71 5.72 13.39
CA SER A 175 -30.56 4.58 14.31
C SER A 175 -30.98 4.95 15.73
N LYS A 176 -30.63 6.14 16.24
CA LYS A 176 -31.04 6.63 17.56
C LYS A 176 -32.54 6.95 17.61
N ARG A 177 -33.11 7.47 16.52
CA ARG A 177 -34.57 7.61 16.36
C ARG A 177 -35.28 6.25 16.27
N ALA A 178 -34.73 5.30 15.53
CA ALA A 178 -35.26 3.94 15.40
C ALA A 178 -35.17 3.16 16.73
N SER A 179 -34.10 3.36 17.51
CA SER A 179 -33.92 2.72 18.83
C SER A 179 -34.95 3.15 19.88
N GLY A 180 -35.60 4.29 19.69
CA GLY A 180 -36.70 4.79 20.52
C GLY A 180 -38.10 4.52 19.96
N ILE A 181 -38.21 4.07 18.71
CA ILE A 181 -39.49 3.75 18.06
C ILE A 181 -39.73 2.25 18.22
N ARG A 182 -40.48 1.90 19.28
CA ARG A 182 -41.12 0.58 19.39
C ARG A 182 -42.44 0.55 18.58
N ALA A 183 -42.43 1.15 17.40
CA ALA A 183 -43.52 1.06 16.42
C ALA A 183 -43.08 0.10 15.31
N PRO A 184 -44.02 -0.66 14.72
CA PRO A 184 -43.70 -1.47 13.55
C PRO A 184 -43.07 -0.56 12.49
N VAL A 185 -41.83 -0.86 12.09
CA VAL A 185 -41.23 -0.25 10.90
C VAL A 185 -42.24 -0.48 9.77
N SER A 186 -42.69 0.59 9.12
CA SER A 186 -43.61 0.43 8.00
C SER A 186 -42.93 -0.43 6.93
N ASP A 187 -43.65 -1.39 6.37
CA ASP A 187 -43.18 -2.19 5.23
C ASP A 187 -43.25 -1.33 3.95
N ASP A 188 -42.45 -0.27 3.89
CA ASP A 188 -42.34 0.64 2.75
C ASP A 188 -40.89 0.79 2.26
N LEU A 189 -40.73 1.34 1.05
CA LEU A 189 -39.42 1.45 0.40
C LEU A 189 -38.47 2.42 1.12
N ASP A 190 -38.99 3.44 1.77
CA ASP A 190 -38.19 4.39 2.57
C ASP A 190 -37.58 3.69 3.80
N SER A 191 -38.35 2.78 4.43
CA SER A 191 -37.84 1.92 5.49
C SER A 191 -36.78 0.96 5.01
N ALA A 192 -36.94 0.36 3.81
CA ALA A 192 -35.91 -0.48 3.22
C ALA A 192 -34.59 0.29 2.98
N SER A 193 -34.66 1.49 2.42
CA SER A 193 -33.48 2.35 2.22
C SER A 193 -32.83 2.77 3.54
N THR A 194 -33.63 3.01 4.57
CA THR A 194 -33.12 3.31 5.92
C THR A 194 -32.40 2.11 6.52
N LEU A 195 -32.94 0.90 6.36
CA LEU A 195 -32.34 -0.35 6.83
C LEU A 195 -31.01 -0.64 6.13
N THR A 196 -30.91 -0.50 4.81
CA THR A 196 -29.65 -0.64 4.04
C THR A 196 -28.58 0.33 4.53
N ASN A 197 -28.93 1.60 4.73
CA ASN A 197 -27.99 2.60 5.25
C ASN A 197 -27.53 2.29 6.68
N MET A 198 -28.43 1.80 7.54
CA MET A 198 -28.08 1.36 8.90
C MET A 198 -27.16 0.15 8.87
N ALA A 199 -27.40 -0.79 7.96
CA ALA A 199 -26.60 -1.98 7.79
C ALA A 199 -25.16 -1.65 7.39
N ALA A 200 -24.96 -0.74 6.43
CA ALA A 200 -23.63 -0.25 6.03
C ALA A 200 -22.86 0.35 7.22
N ILE A 201 -23.51 1.16 8.05
CA ILE A 201 -22.87 1.77 9.23
C ILE A 201 -22.51 0.72 10.29
N LEU A 202 -23.36 -0.29 10.48
CA LEU A 202 -23.09 -1.39 11.41
C LEU A 202 -21.91 -2.25 10.94
N HIS A 203 -21.82 -2.48 9.62
CA HIS A 203 -20.71 -3.18 9.00
C HIS A 203 -19.39 -2.44 9.20
N GLU A 204 -19.35 -1.13 8.96
CA GLU A 204 -18.16 -0.28 9.25
C GLU A 204 -17.77 -0.29 10.74
N GLN A 205 -18.70 -0.59 11.65
CA GLN A 205 -18.44 -0.71 13.10
C GLN A 205 -18.00 -2.13 13.51
N GLY A 206 -17.82 -3.05 12.56
CA GLY A 206 -17.51 -4.45 12.81
C GLY A 206 -18.70 -5.27 13.35
N ASN A 207 -19.92 -4.72 13.36
CA ASN A 207 -21.11 -5.42 13.81
C ASN A 207 -21.79 -6.16 12.65
N VAL A 208 -21.09 -7.18 12.16
CA VAL A 208 -21.40 -7.85 10.90
C VAL A 208 -22.73 -8.61 10.95
N GLN A 209 -23.05 -9.29 12.06
CA GLN A 209 -24.31 -10.04 12.18
C GLN A 209 -25.54 -9.12 12.14
N ARG A 210 -25.50 -7.98 12.84
CA ARG A 210 -26.61 -7.02 12.80
C ARG A 210 -26.73 -6.31 11.46
N ALA A 211 -25.61 -6.08 10.77
CA ALA A 211 -25.64 -5.55 9.40
C ALA A 211 -26.42 -6.51 8.49
N LEU A 212 -26.12 -7.81 8.55
CA LEU A 212 -26.83 -8.83 7.76
C LEU A 212 -28.32 -8.88 8.08
N GLU A 213 -28.72 -8.87 9.36
CA GLU A 213 -30.15 -8.83 9.74
C GLU A 213 -30.89 -7.63 9.14
N MET A 214 -30.24 -6.46 9.10
CA MET A 214 -30.83 -5.25 8.51
C MET A 214 -30.91 -5.35 6.97
N TYR A 215 -29.88 -5.88 6.30
CA TYR A 215 -29.90 -6.13 4.86
C TYR A 215 -30.97 -7.16 4.47
N GLU A 216 -31.11 -8.27 5.21
CA GLU A 216 -32.13 -9.29 4.98
C GLU A 216 -33.55 -8.72 5.10
N ARG A 217 -33.78 -7.86 6.10
CA ARG A 217 -35.07 -7.16 6.24
C ARG A 217 -35.33 -6.19 5.09
N ALA A 218 -34.33 -5.41 4.69
CA ALA A 218 -34.44 -4.49 3.56
C ALA A 218 -34.73 -5.25 2.26
N LEU A 219 -34.04 -6.37 2.03
CA LEU A 219 -34.22 -7.24 0.88
C LEU A 219 -35.64 -7.80 0.83
N GLY A 220 -36.16 -8.31 1.96
CA GLY A 220 -37.53 -8.83 2.02
C GLY A 220 -38.62 -7.78 1.80
N ILE A 221 -38.38 -6.50 2.12
CA ILE A 221 -39.29 -5.41 1.74
C ILE A 221 -39.20 -5.14 0.24
N ARG A 222 -37.98 -5.04 -0.31
CA ARG A 222 -37.73 -4.75 -1.73
C ARG A 222 -38.26 -5.86 -2.64
N GLU A 223 -38.03 -7.13 -2.33
CA GLU A 223 -38.56 -8.28 -3.10
C GLU A 223 -40.10 -8.36 -3.10
N ARG A 224 -40.78 -7.81 -2.08
CA ARG A 224 -42.25 -7.76 -2.03
C ARG A 224 -42.85 -6.59 -2.81
N LEU A 225 -42.18 -5.44 -2.80
CA LEU A 225 -42.74 -4.18 -3.28
C LEU A 225 -42.24 -3.77 -4.67
N LEU A 226 -41.06 -4.26 -5.08
CA LEU A 226 -40.43 -3.91 -6.34
C LEU A 226 -40.55 -5.06 -7.35
N PRO A 227 -40.46 -4.76 -8.66
CA PRO A 227 -40.26 -5.79 -9.67
C PRO A 227 -39.03 -6.66 -9.36
N ALA A 228 -39.08 -7.93 -9.77
CA ALA A 228 -38.04 -8.91 -9.47
C ALA A 228 -36.62 -8.49 -9.89
N ASP A 229 -36.50 -7.61 -10.89
CA ASP A 229 -35.23 -7.15 -11.45
C ASP A 229 -34.89 -5.69 -11.07
N HIS A 230 -35.47 -5.15 -9.99
CA HIS A 230 -35.25 -3.75 -9.62
C HIS A 230 -33.83 -3.47 -9.12
N GLU A 231 -33.26 -2.32 -9.50
CA GLU A 231 -31.88 -1.93 -9.18
C GLU A 231 -31.61 -1.83 -7.67
N ASP A 232 -32.55 -1.29 -6.89
CA ASP A 232 -32.42 -1.25 -5.42
C ASP A 232 -32.34 -2.64 -4.78
N THR A 233 -33.02 -3.64 -5.34
CA THR A 233 -32.92 -5.03 -4.88
C THR A 233 -31.53 -5.58 -5.18
N ALA A 234 -31.01 -5.30 -6.38
CA ALA A 234 -29.66 -5.67 -6.77
C ALA A 234 -28.59 -5.01 -5.88
N ALA A 235 -28.74 -3.73 -5.56
CA ALA A 235 -27.86 -3.00 -4.63
C ALA A 235 -27.82 -3.68 -3.25
N THR A 236 -28.99 -4.05 -2.70
CA THR A 236 -29.07 -4.76 -1.42
C THR A 236 -28.30 -6.08 -1.44
N LEU A 237 -28.41 -6.84 -2.52
CA LEU A 237 -27.74 -8.14 -2.67
C LEU A 237 -26.23 -7.98 -2.73
N VAL A 238 -25.74 -6.99 -3.48
CA VAL A 238 -24.31 -6.67 -3.60
C VAL A 238 -23.75 -6.18 -2.27
N ASP A 239 -24.41 -5.23 -1.61
CA ASP A 239 -24.00 -4.73 -0.29
C ASP A 239 -23.95 -5.86 0.75
N MET A 240 -24.95 -6.75 0.76
CA MET A 240 -24.97 -7.92 1.63
C MET A 240 -23.85 -8.92 1.29
N ALA A 241 -23.50 -9.07 0.02
CA ALA A 241 -22.41 -9.94 -0.42
C ALA A 241 -21.05 -9.44 0.07
N ALA A 242 -20.80 -8.12 0.01
CA ALA A 242 -19.61 -7.49 0.57
C ALA A 242 -19.47 -7.78 2.08
N VAL A 243 -20.57 -7.67 2.83
CA VAL A 243 -20.58 -7.96 4.29
C VAL A 243 -20.30 -9.44 4.60
N LEU A 244 -20.70 -10.36 3.72
CA LEU A 244 -20.46 -11.80 3.90
C LEU A 244 -19.01 -12.21 3.63
N GLN A 245 -18.26 -11.44 2.84
CA GLN A 245 -16.83 -11.69 2.64
C GLN A 245 -16.07 -11.62 3.98
N ASP A 246 -16.42 -10.65 4.83
CA ASP A 246 -15.81 -10.46 6.16
C ASP A 246 -16.09 -11.61 7.15
N LEU A 247 -17.08 -12.47 6.88
CA LEU A 247 -17.42 -13.63 7.72
C LEU A 247 -16.82 -14.94 7.21
N ASP A 248 -15.89 -14.89 6.25
CA ASP A 248 -15.33 -16.07 5.58
C ASP A 248 -16.41 -16.90 4.84
N ALA A 249 -17.60 -16.34 4.64
CA ALA A 249 -18.75 -16.97 4.00
C ALA A 249 -18.71 -16.77 2.46
N ARG A 250 -17.54 -16.95 1.86
CA ARG A 250 -17.23 -16.58 0.46
C ARG A 250 -18.15 -17.23 -0.57
N SER A 251 -18.56 -18.48 -0.38
CA SER A 251 -19.48 -19.18 -1.29
C SER A 251 -20.89 -18.56 -1.30
N ARG A 252 -21.34 -18.08 -0.13
CA ARG A 252 -22.64 -17.43 0.04
C ARG A 252 -22.61 -16.01 -0.54
N ALA A 253 -21.51 -15.28 -0.33
CA ALA A 253 -21.25 -13.99 -0.96
C ALA A 253 -21.27 -14.08 -2.50
N LEU A 254 -20.58 -15.07 -3.08
CA LEU A 254 -20.53 -15.27 -4.53
C LEU A 254 -21.93 -15.47 -5.13
N GLY A 255 -22.79 -16.26 -4.47
CA GLY A 255 -24.17 -16.46 -4.91
C GLY A 255 -25.02 -15.17 -4.88
N LEU A 256 -24.78 -14.27 -3.91
CA LEU A 256 -25.45 -12.97 -3.86
C LEU A 256 -24.94 -12.02 -4.95
N TYR A 257 -23.62 -11.96 -5.19
CA TYR A 257 -23.05 -11.20 -6.30
C TYR A 257 -23.61 -11.66 -7.65
N GLN A 258 -23.67 -12.97 -7.90
CA GLN A 258 -24.23 -13.52 -9.14
C GLN A 258 -25.70 -13.11 -9.35
N ARG A 259 -26.52 -13.13 -8.29
CA ARG A 259 -27.91 -12.65 -8.35
C ARG A 259 -27.99 -11.17 -8.63
N GLY A 260 -27.24 -10.34 -7.90
CA GLY A 260 -27.24 -8.88 -8.06
C GLY A 260 -26.73 -8.44 -9.45
N VAL A 261 -25.63 -9.02 -9.91
CA VAL A 261 -25.07 -8.77 -11.25
C VAL A 261 -26.07 -9.12 -12.34
N ALA A 262 -26.75 -10.28 -12.28
CA ALA A 262 -27.74 -10.66 -13.29
C ALA A 262 -28.90 -9.64 -13.39
N MET A 263 -29.37 -9.12 -12.25
CA MET A 263 -30.40 -8.08 -12.21
C MET A 263 -29.90 -6.77 -12.82
N TYR A 264 -28.69 -6.34 -12.46
CA TYR A 264 -28.05 -5.16 -13.02
C TYR A 264 -27.80 -5.29 -14.53
N GLU A 265 -27.37 -6.45 -15.02
CA GLU A 265 -27.16 -6.69 -16.46
C GLU A 265 -28.44 -6.53 -17.26
N LYS A 266 -29.54 -7.10 -16.77
CA LYS A 266 -30.85 -6.98 -17.43
C LYS A 266 -31.29 -5.52 -17.49
N ARG A 267 -31.24 -4.81 -16.37
CA ARG A 267 -31.64 -3.39 -16.28
C ARG A 267 -30.74 -2.49 -17.11
N TYR A 268 -29.44 -2.75 -17.11
CA TYR A 268 -28.48 -2.03 -17.93
C TYR A 268 -28.76 -2.23 -19.42
N GLY A 269 -29.06 -3.46 -19.87
CA GLY A 269 -29.44 -3.73 -21.25
C GLY A 269 -30.71 -2.98 -21.68
N GLU A 270 -31.74 -2.98 -20.84
CA GLU A 270 -32.98 -2.22 -21.07
C GLU A 270 -32.74 -0.70 -21.12
N ALA A 271 -31.97 -0.16 -20.17
CA ALA A 271 -31.65 1.26 -20.10
C ALA A 271 -30.75 1.72 -21.27
N ALA A 272 -29.76 0.92 -21.64
CA ALA A 272 -28.88 1.19 -22.77
C ALA A 272 -29.62 1.15 -24.11
N ALA A 273 -30.59 0.24 -24.27
CA ALA A 273 -31.44 0.19 -25.46
C ALA A 273 -32.41 1.38 -25.55
N ALA A 274 -32.92 1.86 -24.41
CA ALA A 274 -33.79 3.03 -24.35
C ALA A 274 -33.05 4.35 -24.57
N ALA A 275 -31.78 4.42 -24.18
CA ALA A 275 -30.92 5.58 -24.38
C ALA A 275 -30.45 5.67 -25.85
N GLN A 276 -31.19 6.42 -26.67
CA GLN A 276 -30.75 6.74 -28.04
C GLN A 276 -29.40 7.47 -28.02
N ALA A 277 -28.52 7.16 -28.98
CA ALA A 277 -27.30 7.93 -29.18
C ALA A 277 -27.67 9.40 -29.48
N PRO A 278 -27.08 10.39 -28.80
CA PRO A 278 -27.41 11.78 -29.06
C PRO A 278 -27.06 12.11 -30.52
N PRO A 279 -27.90 12.91 -31.20
CA PRO A 279 -27.85 13.12 -32.65
C PRO A 279 -26.53 13.73 -33.14
N ASP A 280 -25.78 14.40 -32.25
CA ASP A 280 -24.58 15.15 -32.58
C ASP A 280 -23.27 14.34 -32.42
N GLY A 281 -23.37 13.02 -32.22
CA GLY A 281 -22.22 12.14 -32.01
C GLY A 281 -21.51 12.34 -30.65
N ALA A 282 -22.06 13.22 -29.80
CA ALA A 282 -21.60 13.39 -28.42
C ALA A 282 -21.77 12.10 -27.62
N ARG A 283 -21.01 11.95 -26.54
CA ARG A 283 -21.17 10.79 -25.69
C ARG A 283 -22.40 10.95 -24.79
N ARG A 284 -23.24 9.92 -24.69
CA ARG A 284 -24.33 9.92 -23.71
C ARG A 284 -23.77 9.98 -22.28
N PRO A 285 -24.45 10.64 -21.33
CA PRO A 285 -24.06 10.58 -19.93
C PRO A 285 -24.08 9.13 -19.42
N ALA A 286 -23.16 8.83 -18.51
CA ALA A 286 -23.05 7.50 -17.93
C ALA A 286 -24.34 7.14 -17.16
N LEU A 287 -24.87 5.95 -17.42
CA LEU A 287 -26.02 5.39 -16.73
C LEU A 287 -25.61 4.94 -15.33
N PRO A 288 -26.29 5.42 -14.26
CA PRO A 288 -25.99 5.00 -12.89
C PRO A 288 -26.02 3.47 -12.72
N VAL A 289 -26.98 2.78 -13.36
CA VAL A 289 -27.09 1.32 -13.34
C VAL A 289 -25.91 0.63 -14.02
N GLY A 290 -25.30 1.24 -15.04
CA GLY A 290 -24.10 0.70 -15.69
C GLY A 290 -22.86 0.83 -14.80
N LEU A 291 -22.72 1.93 -14.07
CA LEU A 291 -21.64 2.10 -13.10
C LEU A 291 -21.81 1.14 -11.91
N ALA A 292 -23.03 0.97 -11.40
CA ALA A 292 -23.35 0.01 -10.35
C ALA A 292 -23.05 -1.44 -10.78
N LEU A 293 -23.43 -1.81 -12.01
CA LEU A 293 -23.08 -3.09 -12.61
C LEU A 293 -21.56 -3.31 -12.65
N ALA A 294 -20.81 -2.31 -13.11
CA ALA A 294 -19.36 -2.40 -13.21
C ALA A 294 -18.70 -2.59 -11.82
N THR A 295 -19.16 -1.88 -10.79
CA THR A 295 -18.68 -2.07 -9.42
C THR A 295 -18.97 -3.48 -8.92
N ALA A 296 -20.20 -3.96 -9.08
CA ALA A 296 -20.59 -5.31 -8.67
C ALA A 296 -19.79 -6.40 -9.39
N LEU A 297 -19.49 -6.22 -10.69
CA LEU A 297 -18.63 -7.11 -11.46
C LEU A 297 -17.20 -7.12 -10.91
N ALA A 298 -16.61 -5.96 -10.60
CA ALA A 298 -15.26 -5.88 -10.05
C ALA A 298 -15.15 -6.59 -8.69
N GLU A 299 -16.11 -6.35 -7.79
CA GLU A 299 -16.14 -7.00 -6.46
C GLU A 299 -16.37 -8.52 -6.57
N MET A 300 -17.22 -8.96 -7.49
CA MET A 300 -17.41 -10.38 -7.77
C MET A 300 -16.14 -11.03 -8.33
N ALA A 301 -15.43 -10.35 -9.23
CA ALA A 301 -14.20 -10.84 -9.82
C ALA A 301 -13.07 -10.96 -8.78
N ALA A 302 -12.93 -9.97 -7.89
CA ALA A 302 -11.99 -10.02 -6.78
C ALA A 302 -12.27 -11.24 -5.86
N LEU A 303 -13.54 -11.48 -5.52
CA LEU A 303 -13.93 -12.66 -4.74
C LEU A 303 -13.65 -13.98 -5.48
N GLN A 304 -13.80 -13.99 -6.81
CA GLN A 304 -13.45 -15.16 -7.62
C GLN A 304 -11.93 -15.42 -7.58
N CYS A 305 -11.08 -14.40 -7.60
CA CYS A 305 -9.63 -14.56 -7.40
C CYS A 305 -9.30 -15.15 -6.02
N GLU A 306 -9.93 -14.64 -4.94
CA GLU A 306 -9.75 -15.21 -3.59
C GLU A 306 -10.14 -16.69 -3.50
N LEU A 307 -11.14 -17.11 -4.29
CA LEU A 307 -11.58 -18.50 -4.38
C LEU A 307 -10.76 -19.34 -5.37
N ALA A 308 -9.64 -18.81 -5.89
CA ALA A 308 -8.82 -19.40 -6.93
C ALA A 308 -9.59 -19.75 -8.22
N GLN A 309 -10.68 -19.03 -8.50
CA GLN A 309 -11.50 -19.16 -9.70
C GLN A 309 -11.04 -18.19 -10.80
N HIS A 310 -9.73 -18.10 -11.04
CA HIS A 310 -9.11 -17.10 -11.92
C HIS A 310 -9.71 -17.08 -13.35
N ALA A 311 -10.07 -18.24 -13.91
CA ALA A 311 -10.70 -18.31 -15.23
C ALA A 311 -12.10 -17.66 -15.28
N ALA A 312 -12.84 -17.68 -14.18
CA ALA A 312 -14.11 -16.95 -14.08
C ALA A 312 -13.87 -15.46 -13.82
N ALA A 313 -12.90 -15.13 -12.97
CA ALA A 313 -12.53 -13.76 -12.63
C ALA A 313 -12.11 -12.96 -13.87
N VAL A 314 -11.28 -13.52 -14.76
CA VAL A 314 -10.90 -12.87 -16.03
C VAL A 314 -12.13 -12.43 -16.81
N ARG A 315 -13.07 -13.35 -17.08
CA ARG A 315 -14.28 -13.03 -17.86
C ARG A 315 -15.10 -11.92 -17.19
N THR A 316 -15.14 -11.92 -15.87
CA THR A 316 -15.86 -10.92 -15.09
C THR A 316 -15.16 -9.55 -15.15
N TYR A 317 -13.83 -9.49 -15.04
CA TYR A 317 -13.06 -8.24 -15.17
C TYR A 317 -13.09 -7.68 -16.60
N GLU A 318 -12.99 -8.52 -17.63
CA GLU A 318 -13.17 -8.09 -19.02
C GLU A 318 -14.56 -7.48 -19.24
N ARG A 319 -15.59 -8.10 -18.66
CA ARG A 319 -16.95 -7.56 -18.70
C ARG A 319 -17.06 -6.23 -17.94
N CYS A 320 -16.43 -6.11 -16.78
CA CYS A 320 -16.34 -4.86 -16.03
C CYS A 320 -15.69 -3.75 -16.87
N ALA A 321 -14.54 -4.03 -17.49
CA ALA A 321 -13.84 -3.12 -18.38
C ALA A 321 -14.68 -2.72 -19.58
N GLN A 322 -15.44 -3.65 -20.18
CA GLN A 322 -16.35 -3.34 -21.29
C GLN A 322 -17.47 -2.38 -20.87
N VAL A 323 -18.10 -2.60 -19.71
CA VAL A 323 -19.17 -1.73 -19.20
C VAL A 323 -18.61 -0.34 -18.86
N ARG A 324 -17.49 -0.27 -18.14
CA ARG A 324 -16.82 1.02 -17.84
C ARG A 324 -16.33 1.72 -19.11
N GLY A 325 -15.83 0.97 -20.07
CA GLY A 325 -15.40 1.47 -21.38
C GLY A 325 -16.57 2.11 -22.14
N ALA A 326 -17.75 1.50 -22.12
CA ALA A 326 -18.95 2.02 -22.75
C ALA A 326 -19.50 3.29 -22.05
N GLU A 327 -19.51 3.31 -20.70
CA GLU A 327 -20.09 4.40 -19.92
C GLU A 327 -19.14 5.58 -19.71
N LEU A 328 -17.89 5.31 -19.34
CA LEU A 328 -16.90 6.30 -18.88
C LEU A 328 -15.80 6.57 -19.91
N GLY A 329 -15.39 5.55 -20.66
CA GLY A 329 -14.44 5.67 -21.78
C GLY A 329 -13.37 4.61 -21.75
N PRO A 330 -12.81 4.24 -22.91
CA PRO A 330 -11.71 3.28 -22.95
C PRO A 330 -10.49 3.76 -22.15
N ALA A 331 -10.22 5.07 -22.15
CA ALA A 331 -9.10 5.68 -21.42
C ALA A 331 -9.46 6.18 -20.00
N HIS A 332 -10.70 5.96 -19.53
CA HIS A 332 -11.08 6.40 -18.18
C HIS A 332 -10.37 5.53 -17.13
N GLU A 333 -9.86 6.14 -16.05
CA GLU A 333 -9.11 5.48 -14.97
C GLU A 333 -9.73 4.16 -14.51
N HIS A 334 -11.02 4.16 -14.13
CA HIS A 334 -11.70 2.93 -13.71
C HIS A 334 -11.79 1.83 -14.80
N THR A 335 -11.82 2.18 -16.09
CA THR A 335 -11.75 1.19 -17.19
C THR A 335 -10.36 0.57 -17.23
N LEU A 336 -9.34 1.40 -17.13
CA LEU A 336 -7.93 1.00 -17.13
C LEU A 336 -7.57 0.14 -15.92
N LEU A 337 -8.12 0.46 -14.74
CA LEU A 337 -7.99 -0.37 -13.54
C LEU A 337 -8.59 -1.76 -13.77
N ALA A 338 -9.81 -1.87 -14.32
CA ALA A 338 -10.41 -3.17 -14.61
C ALA A 338 -9.62 -4.00 -15.63
N LEU A 339 -9.00 -3.36 -16.64
CA LEU A 339 -8.08 -4.03 -17.57
C LEU A 339 -6.78 -4.48 -16.89
N SER A 340 -6.25 -3.66 -15.97
CA SER A 340 -5.07 -4.01 -15.16
C SER A 340 -5.34 -5.21 -14.25
N ASP A 341 -6.53 -5.29 -13.65
CA ASP A 341 -6.94 -6.41 -12.80
C ASP A 341 -7.21 -7.67 -13.63
N ALA A 342 -7.76 -7.53 -14.83
CA ALA A 342 -7.86 -8.63 -15.79
C ALA A 342 -6.47 -9.17 -16.18
N ALA A 343 -5.52 -8.29 -16.48
CA ALA A 343 -4.15 -8.65 -16.84
C ALA A 343 -3.45 -9.42 -15.71
N GLU A 344 -3.59 -8.95 -14.46
CA GLU A 344 -3.06 -9.65 -13.29
C GLU A 344 -3.67 -11.05 -13.15
N THR A 345 -4.98 -11.18 -13.36
CA THR A 345 -5.66 -12.47 -13.31
C THR A 345 -5.22 -13.41 -14.44
N TYR A 346 -4.91 -12.88 -15.63
CA TYR A 346 -4.31 -13.66 -16.72
C TYR A 346 -2.91 -14.17 -16.37
N ARG A 347 -2.10 -13.36 -15.69
CA ARG A 347 -0.78 -13.77 -15.18
C ARG A 347 -0.90 -14.91 -14.18
N GLU A 348 -1.84 -14.85 -13.24
CA GLU A 348 -2.13 -15.93 -12.28
C GLU A 348 -2.58 -17.24 -12.96
N LEU A 349 -3.27 -17.15 -14.11
CA LEU A 349 -3.61 -18.32 -14.95
C LEU A 349 -2.42 -18.90 -15.72
N GLY A 350 -1.27 -18.24 -15.71
CA GLY A 350 -0.10 -18.60 -16.50
C GLY A 350 -0.11 -18.07 -17.93
N ASP A 351 -1.08 -17.23 -18.31
CA ASP A 351 -1.11 -16.55 -19.61
C ASP A 351 -0.49 -15.14 -19.50
N ALA A 352 0.82 -15.11 -19.25
CA ALA A 352 1.60 -13.88 -19.17
C ALA A 352 1.62 -13.12 -20.51
N SER A 353 1.36 -13.77 -21.64
CA SER A 353 1.32 -13.12 -22.96
C SER A 353 0.13 -12.18 -23.09
N THR A 354 -1.07 -12.64 -22.74
CA THR A 354 -2.28 -11.80 -22.74
C THR A 354 -2.19 -10.71 -21.66
N ALA A 355 -1.61 -11.02 -20.50
CA ALA A 355 -1.36 -10.04 -19.44
C ALA A 355 -0.46 -8.87 -19.93
N LYS A 356 0.60 -9.19 -20.67
CA LYS A 356 1.51 -8.20 -21.27
C LYS A 356 0.76 -7.30 -22.25
N ASP A 357 -0.01 -7.89 -23.17
CA ASP A 357 -0.77 -7.13 -24.17
C ASP A 357 -1.78 -6.16 -23.52
N LEU A 358 -2.47 -6.61 -22.46
CA LEU A 358 -3.41 -5.76 -21.72
C LEU A 358 -2.70 -4.63 -20.96
N HIS A 359 -1.57 -4.89 -20.29
CA HIS A 359 -0.81 -3.83 -19.64
C HIS A 359 -0.23 -2.80 -20.63
N LEU A 360 0.19 -3.24 -21.82
CA LEU A 360 0.60 -2.34 -22.89
C LEU A 360 -0.56 -1.49 -23.43
N GLN A 361 -1.76 -2.08 -23.56
CA GLN A 361 -2.97 -1.32 -23.92
C GLN A 361 -3.32 -0.27 -22.87
N VAL A 362 -3.24 -0.63 -21.58
CA VAL A 362 -3.49 0.31 -20.47
C VAL A 362 -2.46 1.44 -20.51
N LEU A 363 -1.17 1.11 -20.63
CA LEU A 363 -0.10 2.09 -20.70
C LEU A 363 -0.28 3.06 -21.87
N ALA A 364 -0.58 2.55 -23.06
CA ALA A 364 -0.81 3.37 -24.24
C ALA A 364 -2.02 4.31 -24.07
N ALA A 365 -3.07 3.86 -23.38
CA ALA A 365 -4.23 4.70 -23.08
C ALA A 365 -3.92 5.78 -22.04
N GLN A 366 -3.09 5.47 -21.03
CA GLN A 366 -2.61 6.47 -20.04
C GLN A 366 -1.75 7.53 -20.72
N GLU A 367 -0.78 7.11 -21.54
CA GLU A 367 0.12 8.02 -22.27
C GLU A 367 -0.62 8.88 -23.31
N ALA A 368 -1.68 8.37 -23.93
CA ALA A 368 -2.48 9.12 -24.90
C ALA A 368 -3.49 10.10 -24.27
N ALA A 369 -3.86 9.89 -23.00
CA ALA A 369 -4.89 10.70 -22.33
C ALA A 369 -4.34 12.02 -21.75
N GLU A 370 -3.03 12.24 -21.75
CA GLU A 370 -2.40 13.36 -21.07
C GLU A 370 -1.73 14.33 -22.06
N GLU A 371 -2.08 15.62 -21.97
CA GLU A 371 -1.56 16.70 -22.83
C GLU A 371 -0.33 17.44 -22.22
N ASP A 372 -0.04 17.28 -20.91
CA ASP A 372 0.83 18.19 -20.14
C ASP A 372 2.12 17.58 -19.51
N GLY A 373 2.55 16.38 -19.93
CA GLY A 373 3.91 15.89 -19.64
C GLY A 373 4.18 15.29 -18.26
N ASP A 374 3.17 15.09 -17.42
CA ASP A 374 3.26 14.41 -16.10
C ASP A 374 3.02 12.88 -16.19
N ALA A 375 3.02 12.34 -17.41
CA ALA A 375 2.69 10.95 -17.79
C ALA A 375 3.44 9.86 -17.01
N GLY A 376 4.54 10.22 -16.39
CA GLY A 376 5.36 9.31 -15.61
C GLY A 376 4.63 8.71 -14.41
N LEU A 377 4.01 9.54 -13.57
CA LEU A 377 3.59 9.07 -12.25
C LEU A 377 2.34 8.18 -12.32
N VAL A 378 1.38 8.51 -13.20
CA VAL A 378 0.17 7.70 -13.41
C VAL A 378 0.49 6.37 -14.10
N ALA A 379 1.49 6.35 -14.99
CA ALA A 379 1.93 5.14 -15.67
C ALA A 379 2.81 4.23 -14.77
N ALA A 380 3.43 4.77 -13.72
CA ALA A 380 4.40 4.03 -12.89
C ALA A 380 3.85 2.71 -12.29
N PRO A 381 2.61 2.64 -11.74
CA PRO A 381 2.05 1.37 -11.27
C PRO A 381 1.84 0.35 -12.40
N THR A 382 1.40 0.81 -13.59
CA THR A 382 1.21 -0.04 -14.77
C THR A 382 2.54 -0.58 -15.29
N LEU A 383 3.56 0.28 -15.40
CA LEU A 383 4.92 -0.10 -15.78
C LEU A 383 5.50 -1.11 -14.78
N PHE A 384 5.29 -0.89 -13.48
CA PHE A 384 5.77 -1.81 -12.47
C PHE A 384 5.12 -3.21 -12.62
N LYS A 385 3.80 -3.29 -12.79
CA LYS A 385 3.12 -4.57 -13.09
C LYS A 385 3.59 -5.20 -14.41
N LEU A 386 3.70 -4.41 -15.48
CA LEU A 386 4.20 -4.87 -16.77
C LEU A 386 5.60 -5.48 -16.64
N SER A 387 6.47 -4.87 -15.85
CA SER A 387 7.83 -5.37 -15.63
C SER A 387 7.86 -6.77 -15.00
N GLN A 388 6.92 -7.07 -14.09
CA GLN A 388 6.77 -8.40 -13.50
C GLN A 388 6.28 -9.41 -14.55
N VAL A 389 5.35 -9.03 -15.42
CA VAL A 389 4.89 -9.90 -16.52
C VAL A 389 6.03 -10.19 -17.51
N LEU A 390 6.83 -9.17 -17.84
CA LEU A 390 8.00 -9.33 -18.70
C LEU A 390 9.04 -10.26 -18.06
N HIS A 391 9.23 -10.16 -16.75
CA HIS A 391 10.09 -11.07 -15.99
C HIS A 391 9.56 -12.52 -16.01
N ASP A 392 8.26 -12.74 -15.81
CA ASP A 392 7.64 -14.07 -15.91
C ASP A 392 7.81 -14.69 -17.32
N LEU A 393 7.78 -13.85 -18.36
CA LEU A 393 8.07 -14.22 -19.74
C LEU A 393 9.57 -14.43 -20.03
N LYS A 394 10.44 -14.18 -19.04
CA LYS A 394 11.92 -14.20 -19.14
C LYS A 394 12.48 -13.17 -20.13
N GLU A 395 11.72 -12.12 -20.41
CA GLU A 395 12.16 -10.96 -21.18
C GLU A 395 12.90 -9.98 -20.25
N TYR A 396 14.03 -10.42 -19.68
CA TYR A 396 14.70 -9.70 -18.60
C TYR A 396 15.18 -8.30 -19.00
N ASP A 397 15.69 -8.11 -20.21
CA ASP A 397 16.16 -6.79 -20.67
C ASP A 397 15.00 -5.77 -20.70
N ALA A 398 13.84 -6.18 -21.22
CA ALA A 398 12.65 -5.33 -21.26
C ALA A 398 12.08 -5.08 -19.85
N ALA A 399 12.13 -6.09 -18.97
CA ALA A 399 11.72 -5.93 -17.57
C ALA A 399 12.61 -4.92 -16.83
N ILE A 400 13.93 -5.00 -17.02
CA ILE A 400 14.92 -4.06 -16.46
C ILE A 400 14.65 -2.64 -16.97
N GLU A 401 14.54 -2.44 -18.28
CA GLU A 401 14.27 -1.13 -18.88
C GLU A 401 12.97 -0.51 -18.31
N THR A 402 11.94 -1.34 -18.14
CA THR A 402 10.65 -0.89 -17.59
C THR A 402 10.77 -0.46 -16.12
N VAL A 403 11.51 -1.21 -15.28
CA VAL A 403 11.73 -0.84 -13.88
C VAL A 403 12.65 0.37 -13.74
N GLU A 404 13.67 0.50 -14.58
CA GLU A 404 14.53 1.70 -14.63
C GLU A 404 13.73 2.95 -14.96
N ARG A 405 12.77 2.85 -15.90
CA ARG A 405 11.82 3.92 -16.18
C ARG A 405 10.99 4.27 -14.94
N VAL A 406 10.45 3.28 -14.22
CA VAL A 406 9.71 3.52 -12.95
C VAL A 406 10.61 4.19 -11.91
N LEU A 407 11.86 3.75 -11.78
CA LEU A 407 12.82 4.30 -10.83
C LEU A 407 13.13 5.76 -11.15
N ALA A 408 13.40 6.09 -12.42
CA ALA A 408 13.67 7.46 -12.85
C ALA A 408 12.48 8.38 -12.51
N LEU A 409 11.26 7.95 -12.83
CA LEU A 409 10.04 8.71 -12.53
C LEU A 409 9.84 8.96 -11.04
N LYS A 410 10.06 7.94 -10.21
CA LYS A 410 9.97 8.11 -8.75
C LYS A 410 11.09 9.00 -8.20
N VAL A 411 12.32 8.91 -8.73
CA VAL A 411 13.45 9.75 -8.31
C VAL A 411 13.19 11.22 -8.65
N ASP A 412 12.63 11.50 -9.82
CA ASP A 412 12.32 12.87 -10.25
C ASP A 412 11.27 13.54 -9.33
N VAL A 413 10.27 12.76 -8.86
CA VAL A 413 9.18 13.26 -8.00
C VAL A 413 9.55 13.31 -6.52
N LEU A 414 10.19 12.24 -6.01
CA LEU A 414 10.39 12.03 -4.57
C LEU A 414 11.82 12.37 -4.11
N GLY A 415 12.76 12.50 -5.04
CA GLY A 415 14.19 12.62 -4.78
C GLY A 415 14.89 11.27 -4.66
N PRO A 416 16.24 11.24 -4.75
CA PRO A 416 17.04 10.03 -4.93
C PRO A 416 17.14 9.10 -3.71
N ASP A 417 16.78 9.59 -2.51
CA ASP A 417 16.93 8.91 -1.21
C ASP A 417 15.58 8.62 -0.53
N HIS A 418 14.46 8.73 -1.26
CA HIS A 418 13.14 8.50 -0.70
C HIS A 418 12.87 7.01 -0.42
N VAL A 419 12.22 6.70 0.71
CA VAL A 419 11.93 5.32 1.15
C VAL A 419 11.15 4.50 0.12
N ASP A 420 10.24 5.13 -0.64
CA ASP A 420 9.44 4.45 -1.68
C ASP A 420 10.26 3.96 -2.90
N LEU A 421 11.54 4.33 -2.99
CA LEU A 421 12.46 3.79 -4.00
C LEU A 421 12.96 2.39 -3.62
N GLU A 422 12.93 2.02 -2.34
CA GLU A 422 13.42 0.74 -1.82
C GLU A 422 12.84 -0.44 -2.58
N THR A 423 11.51 -0.49 -2.69
CA THR A 423 10.79 -1.59 -3.36
C THR A 423 11.15 -1.67 -4.85
N THR A 424 11.32 -0.53 -5.51
CA THR A 424 11.71 -0.48 -6.93
C THR A 424 13.15 -0.91 -7.14
N LEU A 425 14.08 -0.48 -6.27
CA LEU A 425 15.49 -0.87 -6.33
C LEU A 425 15.70 -2.35 -6.06
N ARG A 426 15.00 -2.93 -5.07
CA ARG A 426 15.06 -4.37 -4.80
C ARG A 426 14.53 -5.20 -5.97
N GLN A 427 13.46 -4.77 -6.62
CA GLN A 427 12.95 -5.45 -7.81
C GLN A 427 13.94 -5.37 -8.98
N LEU A 428 14.51 -4.19 -9.21
CA LEU A 428 15.56 -4.01 -10.22
C LEU A 428 16.77 -4.91 -9.94
N ALA A 429 17.18 -5.01 -8.67
CA ALA A 429 18.27 -5.89 -8.25
C ALA A 429 17.98 -7.36 -8.56
N ARG A 430 16.76 -7.83 -8.28
CA ARG A 430 16.32 -9.19 -8.60
C ARG A 430 16.33 -9.46 -10.10
N TYR A 431 15.86 -8.52 -10.92
CA TYR A 431 15.89 -8.67 -12.38
C TYR A 431 17.32 -8.69 -12.92
N TYR A 432 18.21 -7.85 -12.39
CA TYR A 432 19.62 -7.91 -12.72
C TYR A 432 20.28 -9.23 -12.30
N ALA A 433 19.91 -9.80 -11.15
CA ALA A 433 20.39 -11.09 -10.69
C ALA A 433 19.98 -12.21 -11.66
N ASP A 434 18.71 -12.25 -12.06
CA ASP A 434 18.20 -13.27 -12.99
C ASP A 434 18.74 -13.11 -14.42
N ALA A 435 19.07 -11.89 -14.82
CA ALA A 435 19.79 -11.60 -16.07
C ALA A 435 21.30 -11.94 -15.99
N GLY A 436 21.82 -12.34 -14.82
CA GLY A 436 23.24 -12.64 -14.59
C GLY A 436 24.14 -11.41 -14.40
N ALA A 437 23.58 -10.21 -14.33
CA ALA A 437 24.29 -8.96 -14.10
C ALA A 437 24.53 -8.71 -12.60
N ARG A 438 25.34 -9.58 -11.98
CA ARG A 438 25.56 -9.61 -10.53
C ARG A 438 25.97 -8.26 -9.93
N ASP A 439 26.94 -7.57 -10.53
CA ASP A 439 27.48 -6.34 -9.95
C ASP A 439 26.42 -5.24 -9.87
N LYS A 440 25.62 -5.10 -10.93
CA LYS A 440 24.47 -4.17 -10.94
C LYS A 440 23.39 -4.53 -9.92
N ALA A 441 23.15 -5.83 -9.72
CA ALA A 441 22.21 -6.29 -8.71
C ALA A 441 22.69 -5.92 -7.29
N LEU A 442 23.99 -6.12 -7.00
CA LEU A 442 24.59 -5.71 -5.73
C LEU A 442 24.51 -4.20 -5.53
N GLU A 443 24.83 -3.38 -6.54
CA GLU A 443 24.70 -1.92 -6.48
C GLU A 443 23.26 -1.49 -6.13
N CYS A 444 22.27 -2.13 -6.74
CA CYS A 444 20.85 -1.83 -6.46
C CYS A 444 20.45 -2.22 -5.04
N TYR A 445 20.87 -3.40 -4.55
CA TYR A 445 20.60 -3.81 -3.17
C TYR A 445 21.32 -2.94 -2.14
N GLU A 446 22.58 -2.58 -2.37
CA GLU A 446 23.35 -1.68 -1.49
C GLU A 446 22.71 -0.30 -1.41
N ARG A 447 22.22 0.23 -2.54
CA ARG A 447 21.46 1.48 -2.55
C ARG A 447 20.14 1.36 -1.80
N ALA A 448 19.41 0.25 -1.97
CA ALA A 448 18.16 0.02 -1.23
C ALA A 448 18.41 -0.08 0.29
N LEU A 449 19.46 -0.81 0.69
CA LEU A 449 19.86 -0.95 2.09
C LEU A 449 20.29 0.39 2.69
N GLY A 450 21.07 1.20 1.96
CA GLY A 450 21.46 2.53 2.42
C GLY A 450 20.27 3.47 2.64
N ILE A 451 19.24 3.41 1.79
CA ILE A 451 17.98 4.15 2.00
C ILE A 451 17.25 3.64 3.23
N GLN A 452 17.16 2.31 3.41
CA GLN A 452 16.53 1.71 4.59
C GLN A 452 17.25 2.14 5.88
N GLU A 453 18.57 2.05 5.94
CA GLU A 453 19.38 2.41 7.11
C GLU A 453 19.38 3.92 7.41
N ALA A 454 19.14 4.77 6.41
CA ALA A 454 19.02 6.21 6.60
C ALA A 454 17.60 6.63 7.03
N ALA A 455 16.57 5.98 6.49
CA ALA A 455 15.17 6.29 6.77
C ALA A 455 14.65 5.56 8.02
N LYS A 456 15.21 4.40 8.33
CA LYS A 456 14.84 3.48 9.40
C LYS A 456 16.09 3.20 10.25
N ASP A 457 15.90 2.69 11.46
CA ASP A 457 17.03 2.19 12.25
C ASP A 457 17.72 1.04 11.49
N PRO A 458 19.06 0.92 11.48
CA PRO A 458 19.77 -0.23 10.89
C PRO A 458 19.29 -1.60 11.41
N GLU A 459 18.65 -1.64 12.57
CA GLU A 459 18.03 -2.83 13.18
C GLU A 459 16.57 -3.05 12.70
N HIS A 460 16.09 -2.32 11.70
CA HIS A 460 14.74 -2.50 11.16
C HIS A 460 14.62 -3.77 10.32
N VAL A 461 13.49 -4.47 10.43
CA VAL A 461 13.23 -5.78 9.80
C VAL A 461 13.39 -5.75 8.27
N ASP A 462 13.05 -4.64 7.62
CA ASP A 462 13.22 -4.48 6.16
C ASP A 462 14.68 -4.57 5.71
N CYS A 463 15.64 -4.13 6.55
CA CYS A 463 17.07 -4.28 6.30
C CYS A 463 17.45 -5.77 6.27
N ALA A 464 16.88 -6.58 7.15
CA ALA A 464 17.13 -8.03 7.19
C ALA A 464 16.73 -8.72 5.89
N VAL A 465 15.61 -8.29 5.27
CA VAL A 465 15.17 -8.88 4.00
C VAL A 465 16.14 -8.53 2.87
N THR A 466 16.56 -7.27 2.75
CA THR A 466 17.55 -6.86 1.74
C THR A 466 18.90 -7.57 1.93
N LYS A 467 19.36 -7.72 3.18
CA LYS A 467 20.59 -8.46 3.50
C LYS A 467 20.49 -9.95 3.10
N ALA A 468 19.35 -10.58 3.34
CA ALA A 468 19.11 -11.97 2.91
C ALA A 468 19.13 -12.09 1.37
N ASP A 469 18.45 -11.20 0.64
CA ASP A 469 18.44 -11.19 -0.82
C ASP A 469 19.87 -11.02 -1.40
N MET A 470 20.68 -10.13 -0.81
CA MET A 470 22.09 -9.97 -1.15
C MET A 470 22.92 -11.23 -0.86
N GLY A 471 22.69 -11.87 0.29
CA GLY A 471 23.34 -13.12 0.65
C GLY A 471 23.03 -14.25 -0.33
N GLU A 472 21.78 -14.36 -0.76
CA GLU A 472 21.37 -15.34 -1.78
C GLU A 472 22.07 -15.10 -3.12
N LEU A 473 22.13 -13.84 -3.56
CA LEU A 473 22.83 -13.44 -4.79
C LEU A 473 24.30 -13.84 -4.75
N LEU A 474 25.00 -13.54 -3.65
CA LEU A 474 26.41 -13.85 -3.47
C LEU A 474 26.67 -15.37 -3.49
N LEU A 475 25.79 -16.17 -2.89
CA LEU A 475 25.91 -17.64 -2.93
C LEU A 475 25.53 -18.28 -4.27
N ALA A 476 24.62 -17.66 -5.03
CA ALA A 476 24.14 -18.18 -6.31
C ALA A 476 25.18 -18.02 -7.43
N SER A 477 25.92 -16.92 -7.41
CA SER A 477 27.09 -16.74 -8.27
C SER A 477 28.23 -17.67 -7.84
N ALA A 478 29.06 -18.10 -8.79
CA ALA A 478 30.30 -18.86 -8.56
C ALA A 478 31.40 -18.01 -7.88
N GLY A 479 31.03 -17.27 -6.83
CA GLY A 479 31.91 -16.41 -6.06
C GLY A 479 33.01 -17.19 -5.36
N GLY A 480 34.15 -16.53 -5.16
CA GLY A 480 35.23 -17.07 -4.34
C GLY A 480 34.88 -17.08 -2.86
N ASP A 481 35.80 -17.56 -2.03
CA ASP A 481 35.60 -17.71 -0.58
C ASP A 481 35.18 -16.39 0.12
N GLU A 482 35.59 -15.23 -0.40
CA GLU A 482 35.21 -13.91 0.13
C GLU A 482 33.72 -13.62 -0.01
N ASP A 483 33.11 -13.98 -1.14
CA ASP A 483 31.68 -13.79 -1.36
C ASP A 483 30.85 -14.70 -0.47
N VAL A 484 31.31 -15.94 -0.29
CA VAL A 484 30.68 -16.90 0.63
C VAL A 484 30.76 -16.37 2.06
N ALA A 485 31.91 -15.86 2.49
CA ALA A 485 32.06 -15.27 3.82
C ALA A 485 31.15 -14.05 4.01
N ARG A 486 31.09 -13.15 3.02
CA ARG A 486 30.20 -11.98 3.04
C ARG A 486 28.72 -12.41 3.10
N ALA A 487 28.32 -13.40 2.31
CA ALA A 487 26.95 -13.91 2.31
C ALA A 487 26.56 -14.47 3.68
N LEU A 488 27.41 -15.29 4.29
CA LEU A 488 27.16 -15.86 5.61
C LEU A 488 27.01 -14.77 6.68
N GLY A 489 27.86 -13.73 6.64
CA GLY A 489 27.72 -12.56 7.53
C GLY A 489 26.38 -11.85 7.36
N LEU A 490 25.93 -11.63 6.12
CA LEU A 490 24.63 -11.01 5.84
C LEU A 490 23.45 -11.83 6.37
N PHE A 491 23.48 -13.17 6.21
CA PHE A 491 22.45 -14.05 6.76
C PHE A 491 22.46 -14.07 8.29
N GLU A 492 23.64 -14.02 8.91
CA GLU A 492 23.76 -13.93 10.36
C GLU A 492 23.16 -12.64 10.90
N GLU A 493 23.51 -11.50 10.30
CA GLU A 493 22.94 -10.19 10.66
C GLU A 493 21.42 -10.16 10.45
N ALA A 494 20.92 -10.70 9.33
CA ALA A 494 19.49 -10.77 9.05
C ALA A 494 18.74 -11.60 10.11
N ALA A 495 19.29 -12.74 10.52
CA ALA A 495 18.73 -13.57 11.57
C ALA A 495 18.73 -12.85 12.93
N GLN A 496 19.82 -12.14 13.25
CA GLN A 496 19.95 -11.39 14.49
C GLN A 496 18.93 -10.24 14.57
N ILE A 497 18.79 -9.45 13.50
CA ILE A 497 17.81 -8.35 13.41
C ILE A 497 16.38 -8.87 13.66
N LYS A 498 16.00 -9.99 13.02
CA LYS A 498 14.67 -10.57 13.22
C LYS A 498 14.48 -11.12 14.63
N GLU A 499 15.51 -11.74 15.20
CA GLU A 499 15.46 -12.21 16.59
C GLU A 499 15.31 -11.06 17.59
N ASP A 500 16.00 -9.94 17.40
CA ASP A 500 15.89 -8.77 18.27
C ASP A 500 14.53 -8.08 18.14
N ALA A 501 13.96 -8.05 16.93
CA ALA A 501 12.66 -7.43 16.66
C ALA A 501 11.46 -8.26 17.18
N PHE A 502 11.51 -9.60 17.04
CA PHE A 502 10.35 -10.47 17.30
C PHE A 502 10.55 -11.45 18.46
N GLY A 503 11.80 -11.64 18.90
CA GLY A 503 12.19 -12.71 19.82
C GLY A 503 12.43 -14.04 19.12
N LEU A 504 13.02 -14.99 19.87
CA LEU A 504 13.34 -16.33 19.35
C LEU A 504 12.08 -17.13 18.98
N ALA A 505 11.00 -17.03 19.76
CA ALA A 505 9.76 -17.78 19.54
C ALA A 505 8.86 -17.11 18.47
N ASP A 506 9.46 -16.72 17.34
CA ASP A 506 8.76 -16.14 16.19
C ASP A 506 9.08 -16.87 14.87
N ALA A 507 8.15 -16.81 13.91
CA ALA A 507 8.24 -17.49 12.63
C ALA A 507 9.15 -16.73 11.67
N GLU A 508 9.20 -15.40 11.77
CA GLU A 508 10.10 -14.56 11.00
C GLU A 508 11.55 -14.82 11.42
N THR A 509 11.80 -14.94 12.73
CA THR A 509 13.10 -15.37 13.27
C THR A 509 13.47 -16.78 12.80
N ALA A 510 12.53 -17.72 12.87
CA ALA A 510 12.74 -19.09 12.40
C ALA A 510 13.09 -19.16 10.91
N ALA A 511 12.42 -18.37 10.08
CA ALA A 511 12.69 -18.30 8.64
C ALA A 511 14.12 -17.78 8.36
N ALA A 512 14.55 -16.70 9.00
CA ALA A 512 15.92 -16.20 8.80
C ALA A 512 17.00 -17.16 9.35
N LEU A 513 16.73 -17.86 10.46
CA LEU A 513 17.62 -18.93 10.93
C LEU A 513 17.72 -20.09 9.94
N ALA A 514 16.61 -20.45 9.29
CA ALA A 514 16.60 -21.46 8.23
C ALA A 514 17.40 -21.01 6.99
N ASP A 515 17.28 -19.74 6.61
CA ASP A 515 18.04 -19.16 5.48
C ASP A 515 19.55 -19.21 5.76
N HIS A 516 19.96 -18.77 6.95
CA HIS A 516 21.34 -18.86 7.40
C HIS A 516 21.83 -20.32 7.47
N ALA A 517 21.02 -21.24 7.98
CA ALA A 517 21.38 -22.65 8.03
C ALA A 517 21.56 -23.27 6.62
N ARG A 518 20.70 -22.91 5.66
CA ARG A 518 20.85 -23.32 4.25
C ARG A 518 22.11 -22.75 3.63
N ALA A 519 22.41 -21.48 3.90
CA ALA A 519 23.61 -20.80 3.45
C ALA A 519 24.88 -21.50 3.96
N LEU A 520 24.94 -21.79 5.26
CA LEU A 520 26.04 -22.55 5.88
C LEU A 520 26.20 -23.95 5.27
N GLY A 521 25.07 -24.63 5.01
CA GLY A 521 25.08 -25.93 4.33
C GLY A 521 25.66 -25.88 2.92
N ARG A 522 25.32 -24.86 2.13
CA ARG A 522 25.88 -24.63 0.78
C ARG A 522 27.37 -24.31 0.82
N ALA A 523 27.82 -23.61 1.86
CA ALA A 523 29.22 -23.30 2.12
C ALA A 523 30.03 -24.49 2.67
N GLY A 524 29.42 -25.66 2.87
CA GLY A 524 30.07 -26.84 3.45
C GLY A 524 30.26 -26.78 4.97
N GLN A 525 29.77 -25.73 5.64
CA GLN A 525 29.84 -25.56 7.10
C GLN A 525 28.71 -26.33 7.79
N HIS A 526 28.64 -27.63 7.56
CA HIS A 526 27.53 -28.48 8.00
C HIS A 526 27.32 -28.50 9.53
N GLY A 527 28.40 -28.37 10.32
CA GLY A 527 28.29 -28.31 11.78
C GLY A 527 27.56 -27.06 12.27
N ALA A 528 27.93 -25.89 11.75
CA ALA A 528 27.25 -24.63 12.06
C ALA A 528 25.81 -24.62 11.50
N ALA A 529 25.59 -25.25 10.34
CA ALA A 529 24.24 -25.40 9.79
C ALA A 529 23.32 -26.20 10.73
N VAL A 530 23.82 -27.27 11.34
CA VAL A 530 23.06 -28.06 12.34
C VAL A 530 22.65 -27.20 13.52
N GLU A 531 23.56 -26.39 14.07
CA GLU A 531 23.26 -25.49 15.20
C GLU A 531 22.14 -24.49 14.84
N ARG A 532 22.21 -23.86 13.65
CA ARG A 532 21.18 -22.92 13.20
C ARG A 532 19.84 -23.61 12.93
N TRP A 533 19.85 -24.83 12.38
CA TRP A 533 18.63 -25.63 12.23
C TRP A 533 18.00 -26.04 13.57
N GLU A 534 18.80 -26.36 14.60
CA GLU A 534 18.30 -26.64 15.94
C GLU A 534 17.61 -25.41 16.54
N ARG A 535 18.21 -24.23 16.41
CA ARG A 535 17.57 -22.96 16.82
C ARG A 535 16.30 -22.64 16.03
N CYS A 536 16.27 -22.92 14.72
CA CYS A 536 15.07 -22.78 13.89
C CYS A 536 13.93 -23.67 14.40
N VAL A 537 14.23 -24.93 14.73
CA VAL A 537 13.26 -25.86 15.31
C VAL A 537 12.74 -25.34 16.66
N GLU A 538 13.61 -24.84 17.53
CA GLU A 538 13.22 -24.23 18.81
C GLU A 538 12.28 -23.04 18.61
N ALA A 539 12.60 -22.13 17.67
CA ALA A 539 11.77 -20.98 17.33
C ALA A 539 10.35 -21.39 16.88
N LEU A 540 10.25 -22.36 15.97
CA LEU A 540 8.98 -22.88 15.46
C LEU A 540 8.18 -23.61 16.53
N GLU A 541 8.85 -24.36 17.41
CA GLU A 541 8.22 -25.03 18.56
C GLU A 541 7.67 -24.03 19.57
N GLY A 542 8.41 -22.93 19.81
CA GLY A 542 7.96 -21.84 20.67
C GLY A 542 6.70 -21.15 20.15
N LYS A 543 6.62 -20.89 18.83
CA LYS A 543 5.49 -20.18 18.21
C LYS A 543 4.26 -21.05 17.99
N TYR A 544 4.44 -22.23 17.41
CA TYR A 544 3.33 -23.06 16.94
C TYR A 544 3.10 -24.33 17.77
N GLY A 545 4.05 -24.68 18.65
CA GLY A 545 4.09 -25.95 19.35
C GLY A 545 4.70 -27.07 18.50
N GLY A 546 5.33 -28.05 19.17
CA GLY A 546 6.10 -29.12 18.51
C GLY A 546 5.34 -30.18 17.71
N SER A 547 4.09 -29.91 17.35
CA SER A 547 3.30 -30.75 16.43
C SER A 547 2.84 -30.03 15.16
N HIS A 548 3.34 -28.80 14.94
CA HIS A 548 3.05 -28.02 13.75
C HIS A 548 3.81 -28.54 12.52
N GLY A 549 3.23 -28.39 11.33
CA GLY A 549 3.82 -28.87 10.08
C GLY A 549 5.17 -28.23 9.78
N GLU A 550 5.33 -26.93 10.06
CA GLU A 550 6.60 -26.22 9.84
C GLU A 550 7.74 -26.79 10.70
N VAL A 551 7.45 -27.24 11.93
CA VAL A 551 8.44 -27.93 12.78
C VAL A 551 8.90 -29.21 12.09
N ALA A 552 8.00 -29.97 11.47
CA ALA A 552 8.37 -31.17 10.72
C ALA A 552 9.26 -30.84 9.51
N THR A 553 8.96 -29.77 8.76
CA THR A 553 9.79 -29.30 7.65
C THR A 553 11.21 -28.91 8.11
N ALA A 554 11.33 -28.15 9.20
CA ALA A 554 12.63 -27.80 9.77
C ALA A 554 13.40 -29.02 10.28
N LEU A 555 12.74 -29.99 10.91
CA LEU A 555 13.34 -31.26 11.33
C LEU A 555 13.86 -32.08 10.14
N HIS A 556 13.16 -32.10 9.01
CA HIS A 556 13.67 -32.74 7.79
C HIS A 556 14.99 -32.10 7.32
N SER A 557 15.04 -30.76 7.29
CA SER A 557 16.26 -30.03 6.92
C SER A 557 17.40 -30.25 7.92
N LEU A 558 17.10 -30.27 9.23
CA LEU A 558 18.06 -30.63 10.28
C LEU A 558 18.60 -32.04 10.09
N SER A 559 17.74 -33.02 9.81
CA SER A 559 18.17 -34.40 9.53
C SER A 559 19.13 -34.47 8.34
N ARG A 560 18.87 -33.72 7.27
CA ARG A 560 19.78 -33.65 6.12
C ARG A 560 21.12 -33.01 6.47
N ALA A 561 21.11 -31.95 7.28
CA ALA A 561 22.33 -31.31 7.76
C ALA A 561 23.16 -32.26 8.64
N LEU A 562 22.52 -33.01 9.54
CA LEU A 562 23.17 -34.02 10.39
C LEU A 562 23.82 -35.15 9.57
N GLN A 563 23.17 -35.61 8.49
CA GLN A 563 23.76 -36.58 7.57
C GLN A 563 24.99 -36.01 6.86
N ALA A 564 24.97 -34.73 6.47
CA ALA A 564 26.07 -34.08 5.79
C ALA A 564 27.31 -33.87 6.69
N VAL A 565 27.14 -33.73 8.01
CA VAL A 565 28.26 -33.70 8.98
C VAL A 565 29.01 -35.04 9.03
N GLY A 566 28.30 -36.15 8.82
CA GLY A 566 28.84 -37.50 8.96
C GLY A 566 29.02 -37.94 10.43
N GLY A 567 28.85 -39.24 10.70
CA GLY A 567 29.03 -39.80 12.04
C GLY A 567 27.92 -39.48 13.05
N GLN A 568 26.78 -38.93 12.59
CA GLN A 568 25.62 -38.60 13.43
C GLN A 568 24.33 -39.27 12.92
N ASP A 569 24.44 -40.42 12.26
CA ASP A 569 23.32 -41.10 11.59
C ASP A 569 22.18 -41.46 12.55
N ASP A 570 22.51 -41.85 13.78
CA ASP A 570 21.51 -42.14 14.81
C ASP A 570 20.71 -40.90 15.21
N ARG A 571 21.37 -39.73 15.30
CA ARG A 571 20.69 -38.45 15.57
C ARG A 571 19.82 -38.04 14.40
N ALA A 572 20.35 -38.14 13.17
CA ALA A 572 19.59 -37.84 11.96
C ALA A 572 18.32 -38.72 11.88
N LEU A 573 18.45 -40.02 12.15
CA LEU A 573 17.32 -40.95 12.15
C LEU A 573 16.28 -40.61 13.23
N GLN A 574 16.71 -40.21 14.43
CA GLN A 574 15.79 -39.78 15.49
C GLN A 574 15.00 -38.54 15.10
N VAL A 575 15.68 -37.53 14.52
CA VAL A 575 15.07 -36.29 14.03
C VAL A 575 14.09 -36.58 12.89
N ALA A 576 14.46 -37.41 11.92
CA ALA A 576 13.59 -37.80 10.81
C ALA A 576 12.34 -38.56 11.29
N LYS A 577 12.48 -39.48 12.24
CA LYS A 577 11.34 -40.19 12.86
C LYS A 577 10.39 -39.21 13.54
N ARG A 578 10.92 -38.19 14.21
CA ARG A 578 10.12 -37.15 14.85
C ARG A 578 9.31 -36.35 13.82
N ALA A 579 9.93 -35.95 12.70
CA ALA A 579 9.23 -35.25 11.62
C ALA A 579 8.06 -36.08 11.08
N LEU A 580 8.30 -37.36 10.76
CA LEU A 580 7.27 -38.29 10.28
C LEU A 580 6.11 -38.49 11.27
N LEU A 581 6.40 -38.52 12.58
CA LEU A 581 5.36 -38.63 13.61
C LEU A 581 4.45 -37.40 13.65
N ILE A 582 5.01 -36.21 13.44
CA ILE A 582 4.24 -34.96 13.38
C ILE A 582 3.33 -34.98 12.15
N GLU A 583 3.87 -35.34 10.98
CA GLU A 583 3.11 -35.44 9.73
C GLU A 583 2.00 -36.50 9.80
N GLY A 584 2.29 -37.69 10.34
CA GLY A 584 1.30 -38.75 10.53
C GLY A 584 0.14 -38.33 11.44
N ARG A 585 0.42 -37.53 12.48
CA ARG A 585 -0.62 -36.93 13.33
C ARG A 585 -1.41 -35.86 12.58
N ALA A 586 -0.76 -35.01 11.79
CA ALA A 586 -1.43 -34.02 10.96
C ALA A 586 -2.39 -34.69 9.96
N ILE A 587 -1.96 -35.78 9.30
CA ILE A 587 -2.79 -36.58 8.40
C ILE A 587 -3.99 -37.18 9.14
N SER A 588 -3.79 -37.74 10.34
CA SER A 588 -4.88 -38.29 11.16
C SER A 588 -5.89 -37.21 11.61
N LYS A 589 -5.42 -35.99 11.86
CA LYS A 589 -6.27 -34.86 12.23
C LYS A 589 -7.05 -34.35 11.02
N ILE A 590 -6.41 -34.24 9.85
CA ILE A 590 -7.06 -33.89 8.58
C ILE A 590 -8.09 -34.95 8.18
N SER A 591 -7.81 -36.24 8.37
CA SER A 591 -8.78 -37.31 8.09
C SER A 591 -9.93 -37.32 9.10
N SER A 592 -9.70 -36.97 10.36
CA SER A 592 -10.78 -36.77 11.35
C SER A 592 -11.62 -35.53 11.07
N LEU A 593 -11.02 -34.44 10.55
CA LEU A 593 -11.71 -33.21 10.17
C LEU A 593 -12.47 -33.36 8.85
N ARG A 594 -11.91 -34.08 7.87
CA ARG A 594 -12.62 -34.53 6.66
C ARG A 594 -13.67 -35.60 6.98
N GLY A 595 -13.54 -36.30 8.10
CA GLY A 595 -14.49 -37.31 8.60
C GLY A 595 -15.83 -36.77 9.11
N LEU A 596 -16.04 -35.45 9.09
CA LEU A 596 -17.32 -34.82 9.44
C LEU A 596 -18.15 -34.30 8.25
N ASN A 597 -17.68 -34.47 7.01
CA ASN A 597 -18.51 -34.27 5.83
C ASN A 597 -18.38 -35.44 4.85
N ALA A 598 -19.49 -36.17 4.70
CA ALA A 598 -19.81 -37.20 3.72
C ALA A 598 -19.46 -38.67 4.08
N VAL A 599 -20.43 -39.29 4.77
CA VAL A 599 -21.12 -40.52 4.31
C VAL A 599 -20.29 -41.82 4.25
N HIS A 600 -20.57 -42.66 5.24
CA HIS A 600 -20.65 -44.12 5.11
C HIS A 600 -21.12 -44.55 3.70
N ALA A 601 -20.18 -44.98 2.87
CA ALA A 601 -20.28 -46.07 1.86
C ALA A 601 -19.42 -45.76 0.63
N THR A 602 -18.13 -46.07 0.69
CA THR A 602 -17.33 -46.64 -0.42
C THR A 602 -15.89 -46.87 0.06
N ALA A 603 -15.71 -47.78 1.03
CA ALA A 603 -14.39 -48.33 1.35
C ALA A 603 -14.58 -49.79 1.76
N SER A 604 -14.69 -50.67 0.76
CA SER A 604 -14.45 -52.10 0.95
C SER A 604 -14.16 -52.75 -0.39
N GLY A 605 -13.00 -52.43 -0.97
CA GLY A 605 -12.53 -53.05 -2.20
C GLY A 605 -11.16 -52.52 -2.57
N ALA A 606 -10.14 -53.38 -2.52
CA ALA A 606 -8.76 -53.14 -2.89
C ALA A 606 -7.93 -52.29 -1.91
N LEU A 607 -7.37 -52.96 -0.89
CA LEU A 607 -5.93 -52.94 -0.59
C LEU A 607 -5.64 -54.05 0.44
N SER A 608 -5.78 -55.29 -0.02
CA SER A 608 -5.16 -56.44 0.64
C SER A 608 -3.72 -56.55 0.13
N ILE A 609 -2.77 -56.37 1.03
CA ILE A 609 -1.36 -56.70 0.84
C ILE A 609 -1.22 -58.23 0.75
N PRO A 610 -0.42 -58.77 -0.18
CA PRO A 610 0.27 -60.02 0.06
C PRO A 610 1.78 -59.79 0.17
N THR A 611 2.32 -60.15 1.33
CA THR A 611 3.74 -60.38 1.61
C THR A 611 4.23 -61.63 0.88
N SER A 612 5.32 -61.55 0.12
CA SER A 612 6.32 -62.63 0.07
C SER A 612 7.68 -62.14 -0.47
N VAL A 613 8.69 -62.50 0.32
CA VAL A 613 10.14 -62.41 0.17
C VAL A 613 10.66 -63.13 -1.09
N THR A 614 11.69 -62.60 -1.78
CA THR A 614 13.06 -63.17 -1.95
C THR A 614 13.72 -62.73 -3.27
N GLU A 615 14.92 -62.18 -3.10
CA GLU A 615 16.17 -62.40 -3.86
C GLU A 615 16.32 -62.00 -5.34
N ALA A 616 17.40 -61.22 -5.52
CA ALA A 616 18.41 -61.29 -6.58
C ALA A 616 18.10 -60.72 -7.97
N GLY A 617 19.04 -59.93 -8.47
CA GLY A 617 19.26 -59.77 -9.91
C GLY A 617 19.45 -58.34 -10.39
N GLU A 618 20.70 -57.92 -10.40
CA GLU A 618 21.35 -56.96 -11.31
C GLU A 618 20.57 -56.53 -12.57
N GLY A 619 20.71 -55.24 -12.94
CA GLY A 619 20.74 -54.87 -14.37
C GLY A 619 20.03 -53.57 -14.78
N SER A 620 20.81 -52.48 -14.82
CA SER A 620 20.96 -51.52 -15.94
C SER A 620 19.77 -50.73 -16.53
N ALA A 621 20.11 -49.48 -16.91
CA ALA A 621 19.54 -48.61 -17.95
C ALA A 621 18.30 -47.77 -17.57
N VAL A 622 18.41 -46.44 -17.38
CA VAL A 622 18.58 -45.33 -18.36
C VAL A 622 17.23 -44.73 -18.82
N ALA A 623 17.14 -43.41 -18.67
CA ALA A 623 16.31 -42.42 -19.36
C ALA A 623 14.80 -42.33 -19.05
N GLY A 624 14.36 -41.10 -18.77
CA GLY A 624 12.98 -40.66 -18.59
C GLY A 624 12.94 -39.39 -17.76
#